data_AF-A0A0Q3PYF8-F1
#
_entry.id   AF-A0A0Q3PYF8-F1
#
_cell.length_a   1.000
_cell.length_b   1.000
_cell.length_c   1.000
_cell.angle_alpha   90.00
_cell.angle_beta   90.00
_cell.angle_gamma   90.00
#
_symmetry.space_group_name_H-M   'P 1'
#
loop_
_entity.id
_entity.type
_entity.pdbx_description
1 polymer ?
#
loop_
_entity_poly.entity_id
_entity_poly.type
_entity_poly.pdbx_seq_one_letter_code
_entity_poly.pdbx_strand_id
1 'polypeptide(L)'
;MKSPCCQHEIVIHTDPKNTEYVIISGAQRKTEDFDVEDAETLLLPADEERDKLADPMYKLEHQEEDIRKKKEEEPVLVRLQRLSDSRHSDDYALNRALRDRLRSQKKRVAEEKKSARKMGLGVRLLPPSAEDAAAAASVKFASKFEKSRKDKRAAIKASSIFPESPSSASKDKLDLALKKRNIKAGAASMLMAGRVKPSSLQSVGSRSASTHVRVLARRK
;
A
#
# COMPACT_ATOMS: atom_id res chain seq x y z
N MET A 1 0.40 -55.24 -31.03
CA MET A 1 -0.05 -53.83 -31.24
C MET A 1 0.99 -53.09 -32.08
N LYS A 2 0.69 -51.99 -32.78
CA LYS A 2 1.70 -51.25 -33.57
C LYS A 2 1.90 -49.83 -33.03
N SER A 3 3.15 -49.36 -32.99
CA SER A 3 3.48 -47.99 -32.58
C SER A 3 3.05 -46.97 -33.65
N PRO A 4 2.35 -45.87 -33.30
CA PRO A 4 1.92 -44.85 -34.27
C PRO A 4 3.06 -44.12 -34.99
N CYS A 5 4.22 -43.96 -34.34
CA CYS A 5 5.32 -43.15 -34.89
C CYS A 5 6.24 -43.92 -35.84
N CYS A 6 6.51 -45.20 -35.58
CA CYS A 6 7.49 -46.00 -36.31
C CYS A 6 6.92 -47.32 -36.86
N GLN A 7 5.61 -47.56 -36.69
CA GLN A 7 4.88 -48.77 -37.14
C GLN A 7 5.45 -50.10 -36.64
N HIS A 8 6.35 -50.08 -35.65
CA HIS A 8 6.95 -51.27 -35.04
C HIS A 8 5.90 -52.07 -34.27
N GLU A 9 6.01 -53.40 -34.31
CA GLU A 9 5.12 -54.29 -33.59
C GLU A 9 5.55 -54.46 -32.13
N ILE A 10 4.60 -54.27 -31.22
CA ILE A 10 4.70 -54.42 -29.78
C ILE A 10 3.95 -55.70 -29.39
N VAL A 11 4.67 -56.67 -28.83
CA VAL A 11 4.13 -57.97 -28.40
C VAL A 11 3.99 -57.97 -26.88
N ILE A 12 2.76 -58.13 -26.41
CA ILE A 12 2.40 -58.15 -24.98
C ILE A 12 1.76 -59.51 -24.69
N HIS A 13 2.22 -60.18 -23.64
CA HIS A 13 1.62 -61.41 -23.13
C HIS A 13 0.97 -61.16 -21.78
N THR A 14 -0.13 -61.86 -21.54
CA THR A 14 -0.79 -61.92 -20.24
C THR A 14 -0.16 -63.00 -19.38
N ASP A 15 0.36 -62.63 -18.21
CA ASP A 15 0.79 -63.57 -17.19
C ASP A 15 -0.34 -63.81 -16.18
N PRO A 16 -1.06 -64.95 -16.27
CA PRO A 16 -2.23 -65.21 -15.43
C PRO A 16 -1.89 -65.41 -13.94
N LYS A 17 -0.62 -65.71 -13.62
CA LYS A 17 -0.18 -65.94 -12.24
C LYS A 17 -0.09 -64.64 -11.43
N ASN A 18 0.43 -63.58 -12.04
CA ASN A 18 0.64 -62.29 -11.36
C ASN A 18 -0.41 -61.25 -11.74
N THR A 19 -1.37 -61.59 -12.61
CA THR A 19 -2.39 -60.67 -13.14
C THR A 19 -1.77 -59.45 -13.84
N GLU A 20 -0.60 -59.62 -14.46
CA GLU A 20 0.16 -58.56 -15.11
C GLU A 20 0.33 -58.80 -16.62
N TYR A 21 0.57 -57.71 -17.34
CA TYR A 21 0.92 -57.72 -18.76
C TYR A 21 2.43 -57.54 -18.92
N VAL A 22 3.09 -58.51 -19.57
CA VAL A 22 4.53 -58.48 -19.81
C VAL A 22 4.81 -58.13 -21.26
N ILE A 23 5.65 -57.12 -21.47
CA ILE A 23 6.09 -56.68 -22.79
C ILE A 23 7.29 -57.55 -23.19
N ILE A 24 7.16 -58.34 -24.26
CA ILE A 24 8.23 -59.22 -24.76
C ILE A 24 9.08 -58.50 -25.81
N SER A 25 8.47 -57.69 -26.66
CA SER A 25 9.20 -56.97 -27.70
C SER A 25 8.51 -55.67 -28.11
N GLY A 26 9.31 -54.74 -28.65
CA GLY A 26 8.83 -53.51 -29.29
C GLY A 26 8.53 -52.33 -28.35
N ALA A 27 8.55 -52.52 -27.04
CA ALA A 27 8.41 -51.43 -26.06
C ALA A 27 9.13 -51.77 -24.74
N GLN A 28 9.32 -50.75 -23.90
CA GLN A 28 9.79 -50.90 -22.53
C GLN A 28 8.71 -50.39 -21.57
N ARG A 29 8.56 -51.06 -20.42
CA ARG A 29 7.66 -50.62 -19.35
C ARG A 29 8.24 -49.34 -18.74
N LYS A 30 7.46 -48.27 -18.72
CA LYS A 30 7.81 -47.07 -17.95
C LYS A 30 7.43 -47.34 -16.49
N THR A 31 8.42 -47.38 -15.61
CA THR A 31 8.20 -47.43 -14.15
C THR A 31 8.28 -46.00 -13.64
N GLU A 32 7.16 -45.47 -13.14
CA GLU A 32 7.15 -44.22 -12.39
C GLU A 32 7.17 -44.59 -10.91
N ASP A 33 8.28 -44.32 -10.25
CA ASP A 33 8.37 -44.40 -8.80
C ASP A 33 7.68 -43.14 -8.27
N PHE A 34 6.50 -43.31 -7.68
CA PHE A 34 5.78 -42.19 -7.04
C PHE A 34 6.47 -41.88 -5.72
N ASP A 35 7.04 -40.68 -5.63
CA ASP A 35 7.52 -40.17 -4.36
C ASP A 35 6.31 -39.84 -3.48
N VAL A 36 6.31 -40.34 -2.25
CA VAL A 36 5.15 -40.29 -1.36
C VAL A 36 4.89 -38.86 -0.89
N GLU A 37 5.96 -38.04 -0.83
CA GLU A 37 5.91 -36.61 -0.53
C GLU A 37 5.15 -35.81 -1.61
N ASP A 38 5.32 -36.18 -2.88
CA ASP A 38 4.64 -35.50 -4.01
C ASP A 38 3.15 -35.89 -4.11
N ALA A 39 2.76 -37.03 -3.53
CA ALA A 39 1.39 -37.54 -3.57
C ALA A 39 0.51 -37.03 -2.42
N GLU A 40 1.06 -36.28 -1.45
CA GLU A 40 0.38 -35.88 -0.19
C GLU A 40 -0.27 -37.06 0.56
N THR A 41 0.20 -38.28 0.30
CA THR A 41 -0.29 -39.49 0.96
C THR A 41 0.47 -39.72 2.25
N LEU A 42 -0.22 -40.20 3.29
CA LEU A 42 0.42 -40.53 4.56
C LEU A 42 1.44 -41.66 4.36
N LEU A 43 2.72 -41.34 4.58
CA LEU A 43 3.78 -42.33 4.69
C LEU A 43 3.43 -43.32 5.79
N LEU A 44 3.53 -44.61 5.47
CA LEU A 44 3.42 -45.65 6.48
C LEU A 44 4.55 -45.46 7.51
N PRO A 45 4.30 -45.73 8.80
CA PRO A 45 5.32 -45.63 9.83
C PRO A 45 6.57 -46.43 9.43
N ALA A 46 7.75 -45.91 9.75
CA ALA A 46 9.02 -46.59 9.50
C ALA A 46 8.97 -48.02 10.06
N ASP A 47 9.65 -48.97 9.43
CA ASP A 47 9.57 -50.39 9.79
C ASP A 47 9.89 -50.63 11.29
N GLU A 48 10.79 -49.82 11.87
CA GLU A 48 11.10 -49.83 13.30
C GLU A 48 9.92 -49.48 14.21
N GLU A 49 9.04 -48.57 13.79
CA GLU A 49 7.82 -48.22 14.52
C GLU A 49 6.75 -49.30 14.35
N ARG A 50 6.74 -50.00 13.22
CA ARG A 50 5.82 -51.13 12.97
C ARG A 50 6.16 -52.32 13.86
N ASP A 51 7.45 -52.60 14.05
CA ASP A 51 7.93 -53.65 14.95
C ASP A 51 7.58 -53.34 16.41
N LYS A 52 7.68 -52.06 16.82
CA LYS A 52 7.25 -51.61 18.17
C LYS A 52 5.73 -51.70 18.34
N LEU A 53 4.96 -51.49 17.27
CA LEU A 53 3.50 -51.61 17.27
C LEU A 53 3.01 -53.07 17.41
N ALA A 54 3.90 -54.05 17.30
CA ALA A 54 3.60 -55.45 17.62
C ALA A 54 3.48 -55.69 19.14
N ASP A 55 4.09 -54.84 19.98
CA ASP A 55 3.92 -54.87 21.43
C ASP A 55 2.53 -54.30 21.82
N PRO A 56 1.67 -55.10 22.49
CA PRO A 56 0.35 -54.64 22.94
C PRO A 56 0.38 -53.40 23.83
N MET A 57 1.40 -53.24 24.69
CA MET A 57 1.51 -52.11 25.62
C MET A 57 1.83 -50.82 24.88
N TYR A 58 2.82 -50.86 23.99
CA TYR A 58 3.20 -49.71 23.16
C TYR A 58 2.02 -49.22 22.30
N LYS A 59 1.27 -50.15 21.70
CA LYS A 59 0.08 -49.83 20.91
C LYS A 59 -1.01 -49.12 21.72
N LEU A 60 -1.25 -49.55 22.95
CA LEU A 60 -2.24 -48.93 23.84
C LEU A 60 -1.84 -47.48 24.19
N GLU A 61 -0.58 -47.26 24.55
CA GLU A 61 -0.08 -45.91 24.88
C GLU A 61 -0.22 -44.95 23.69
N HIS A 62 0.13 -45.39 22.48
CA HIS A 62 -0.02 -44.57 21.27
C HIS A 62 -1.48 -44.25 20.96
N GLN A 63 -2.38 -45.23 21.14
CA GLN A 63 -3.82 -45.01 20.96
C GLN A 63 -4.37 -44.00 21.97
N GLU A 64 -3.93 -44.05 23.23
CA GLU A 64 -4.32 -43.07 24.24
C GLU A 64 -3.79 -41.67 23.91
N GLU A 65 -2.55 -41.56 23.46
CA GLU A 65 -1.97 -40.29 23.00
C GLU A 65 -2.75 -39.69 21.83
N ASP A 66 -3.14 -40.51 20.85
CA ASP A 66 -3.93 -40.05 19.71
C ASP A 66 -5.33 -39.59 20.14
N ILE A 67 -5.97 -40.30 21.08
CA ILE A 67 -7.24 -39.88 21.66
C ILE A 67 -7.08 -38.56 22.42
N ARG A 68 -5.96 -38.35 23.12
CA ARG A 68 -5.68 -37.09 23.83
C ARG A 68 -5.49 -35.94 22.84
N LYS A 69 -4.66 -36.12 21.81
CA LYS A 69 -4.47 -35.12 20.73
C LYS A 69 -5.80 -34.76 20.08
N LYS A 70 -6.62 -35.77 19.74
CA LYS A 70 -7.97 -35.56 19.18
C LYS A 70 -8.83 -34.69 20.09
N LYS A 71 -8.88 -34.98 21.40
CA LYS A 71 -9.68 -34.21 22.38
C LYS A 71 -9.17 -32.78 22.55
N GLU A 72 -7.86 -32.57 22.45
CA GLU A 72 -7.23 -31.24 22.53
C GLU A 72 -7.53 -30.40 21.28
N GLU A 73 -7.55 -31.01 20.10
CA GLU A 73 -7.78 -30.33 18.81
C GLU A 73 -9.27 -30.13 18.47
N GLU A 74 -10.15 -31.03 18.89
CA GLU A 74 -11.60 -30.94 18.68
C GLU A 74 -12.22 -29.56 18.99
N PRO A 75 -11.96 -28.92 20.16
CA PRO A 75 -12.51 -27.59 20.44
C PRO A 75 -11.97 -26.51 19.51
N VAL A 76 -10.74 -26.65 19.01
CA VAL A 76 -10.14 -25.72 18.05
C VAL A 76 -10.86 -25.84 16.70
N LEU A 77 -11.07 -27.08 16.23
CA LEU A 77 -11.81 -27.36 15.00
C LEU A 77 -13.24 -26.82 15.06
N VAL A 78 -13.95 -27.07 16.16
CA VAL A 78 -15.32 -26.54 16.35
C VAL A 78 -15.32 -25.02 16.36
N ARG A 79 -14.31 -24.37 16.96
CA ARG A 79 -14.21 -22.91 16.98
C ARG A 79 -13.96 -22.36 15.57
N LEU A 80 -13.09 -22.99 14.79
CA LEU A 80 -12.83 -22.62 13.39
C LEU A 80 -14.07 -22.80 12.51
N GLN A 81 -14.78 -23.92 12.68
CA GLN A 81 -16.03 -24.18 11.96
C GLN A 81 -17.07 -23.11 12.27
N ARG A 82 -17.30 -22.79 13.55
CA ARG A 82 -18.23 -21.71 13.95
C ARG A 82 -17.85 -20.36 13.37
N LEU A 83 -16.56 -20.03 13.32
CA LEU A 83 -16.08 -18.79 12.69
C LEU A 83 -16.34 -18.79 11.19
N SER A 84 -16.09 -19.91 10.50
CA SER A 84 -16.41 -20.08 9.08
C SER A 84 -17.90 -19.91 8.83
N ASP A 85 -18.74 -20.67 9.54
CA ASP A 85 -20.20 -20.64 9.40
C ASP A 85 -20.76 -19.24 9.68
N SER A 86 -20.29 -18.56 10.73
CA SER A 86 -20.74 -17.20 11.02
C SER A 86 -20.40 -16.20 9.91
N ARG A 87 -19.22 -16.31 9.30
CA ARG A 87 -18.80 -15.44 8.19
C ARG A 87 -19.54 -15.74 6.89
N HIS A 88 -19.87 -17.02 6.67
CA HIS A 88 -20.52 -17.49 5.43
C HIS A 88 -22.05 -17.58 5.51
N SER A 89 -22.62 -17.48 6.71
CA SER A 89 -24.08 -17.54 6.91
C SER A 89 -24.87 -16.52 6.08
N ASP A 90 -24.31 -15.33 5.83
CA ASP A 90 -24.89 -14.29 4.99
C ASP A 90 -23.84 -13.67 4.04
N ASP A 91 -23.31 -14.51 3.16
CA ASP A 91 -22.37 -14.09 2.11
C ASP A 91 -22.94 -12.95 1.25
N TYR A 92 -24.26 -12.93 1.02
CA TYR A 92 -24.87 -11.91 0.16
C TYR A 92 -24.86 -10.53 0.82
N ALA A 93 -25.26 -10.39 2.09
CA ALA A 93 -25.23 -9.11 2.79
C ALA A 93 -23.80 -8.60 2.96
N LEU A 94 -22.84 -9.49 3.28
CA LEU A 94 -21.42 -9.11 3.39
C LEU A 94 -20.89 -8.59 2.05
N ASN A 95 -21.12 -9.32 0.95
CA ASN A 95 -20.71 -8.91 -0.39
C ASN A 95 -21.39 -7.62 -0.84
N ARG A 96 -22.67 -7.43 -0.52
CA ARG A 96 -23.41 -6.19 -0.78
C ARG A 96 -22.76 -5.01 -0.06
N ALA A 97 -22.49 -5.13 1.24
CA ALA A 97 -21.85 -4.08 2.03
C ALA A 97 -20.44 -3.74 1.49
N LEU A 98 -19.66 -4.74 1.09
CA LEU A 98 -18.35 -4.55 0.47
C LEU A 98 -18.45 -3.81 -0.88
N ARG A 99 -19.39 -4.20 -1.75
CA ARG A 99 -19.62 -3.52 -3.04
C ARG A 99 -20.04 -2.07 -2.82
N ASP A 100 -20.88 -1.79 -1.84
CA ASP A 100 -21.33 -0.42 -1.56
C ASP A 100 -20.19 0.46 -1.00
N ARG A 101 -19.33 -0.10 -0.13
CA ARG A 101 -18.09 0.56 0.31
C ARG A 101 -17.15 0.84 -0.86
N LEU A 102 -16.89 -0.14 -1.72
CA LEU A 102 -16.01 0.05 -2.88
C LEU A 102 -16.58 1.05 -3.89
N ARG A 103 -17.89 1.05 -4.13
CA ARG A 103 -18.55 2.04 -4.98
C ARG A 103 -18.41 3.45 -4.41
N SER A 104 -18.64 3.64 -3.12
CA SER A 104 -18.50 4.95 -2.47
C SER A 104 -17.04 5.42 -2.48
N GLN A 105 -16.08 4.54 -2.20
CA GLN A 105 -14.65 4.84 -2.32
C GLN A 105 -14.26 5.20 -3.77
N LYS A 106 -14.71 4.43 -4.76
CA LYS A 106 -14.43 4.70 -6.18
C LYS A 106 -14.99 6.06 -6.62
N LYS A 107 -16.18 6.43 -6.14
CA LYS A 107 -16.75 7.77 -6.37
C LYS A 107 -15.87 8.87 -5.76
N ARG A 108 -15.49 8.75 -4.48
CA ARG A 108 -14.59 9.71 -3.80
C ARG A 108 -13.25 9.86 -4.53
N VAL A 109 -12.59 8.75 -4.88
CA VAL A 109 -11.32 8.77 -5.62
C VAL A 109 -11.48 9.42 -7.00
N ALA A 110 -12.59 9.19 -7.69
CA ALA A 110 -12.86 9.82 -8.98
C ALA A 110 -13.05 11.33 -8.84
N GLU A 111 -13.70 11.81 -7.78
CA GLU A 111 -13.85 13.23 -7.48
C GLU A 111 -12.51 13.88 -7.14
N GLU A 112 -11.69 13.25 -6.30
CA GLU A 112 -10.33 13.69 -5.96
C GLU A 112 -9.41 13.78 -7.20
N LYS A 113 -9.52 12.82 -8.13
CA LYS A 113 -8.79 12.87 -9.41
C LYS A 113 -9.33 13.97 -10.34
N LYS A 114 -10.65 14.20 -10.36
CA LYS A 114 -11.25 15.28 -11.15
C LYS A 114 -10.81 16.65 -10.64
N SER A 115 -10.80 16.87 -9.32
CA SER A 115 -10.31 18.12 -8.73
C SER A 115 -8.81 18.34 -8.96
N ALA A 116 -7.99 17.28 -8.86
CA ALA A 116 -6.58 17.33 -9.24
C ALA A 116 -6.39 17.82 -10.69
N ARG A 117 -7.10 17.19 -11.63
CA ARG A 117 -7.04 17.54 -13.06
C ARG A 117 -7.49 18.96 -13.34
N LYS A 118 -8.53 19.46 -12.64
CA LYS A 118 -8.98 20.86 -12.75
C LYS A 118 -7.90 21.86 -12.32
N MET A 119 -7.04 21.48 -11.38
CA MET A 119 -5.89 22.29 -10.94
C MET A 119 -4.62 22.04 -11.77
N GLY A 120 -4.69 21.19 -12.81
CA GLY A 120 -3.53 20.83 -13.64
C GLY A 120 -2.54 19.87 -12.95
N LEU A 121 -2.96 19.22 -11.86
CA LEU A 121 -2.12 18.29 -11.10
C LEU A 121 -2.31 16.86 -11.62
N GLY A 122 -1.20 16.17 -11.91
CA GLY A 122 -1.18 14.75 -12.31
C GLY A 122 -1.32 13.76 -11.15
N VAL A 123 -1.41 14.25 -9.92
CA VAL A 123 -1.42 13.45 -8.68
C VAL A 123 -2.81 13.42 -8.04
N ARG A 124 -3.16 12.32 -7.38
CA ARG A 124 -4.42 12.22 -6.62
C ARG A 124 -4.37 13.15 -5.41
N LEU A 125 -5.41 13.96 -5.22
CA LEU A 125 -5.55 14.77 -4.01
C LEU A 125 -6.02 13.91 -2.84
N LEU A 126 -5.43 14.17 -1.67
CA LEU A 126 -5.93 13.65 -0.40
C LEU A 126 -7.05 14.56 0.13
N PRO A 127 -7.90 14.05 1.03
CA PRO A 127 -8.84 14.87 1.76
C PRO A 127 -8.10 15.96 2.57
N PRO A 128 -8.72 17.14 2.76
CA PRO A 128 -8.09 18.23 3.49
C PRO A 128 -7.88 17.82 4.96
N SER A 129 -6.63 17.94 5.44
CA SER A 129 -6.29 17.77 6.86
C SER A 129 -6.41 19.11 7.59
N ALA A 130 -6.94 19.07 8.82
CA ALA A 130 -7.03 20.25 9.68
C ALA A 130 -5.64 20.78 10.08
N GLU A 131 -4.68 19.88 10.25
CA GLU A 131 -3.29 20.22 10.57
C GLU A 131 -2.63 21.00 9.43
N ASP A 132 -2.80 20.54 8.19
CA ASP A 132 -2.28 21.22 7.00
C ASP A 132 -2.90 22.60 6.84
N ALA A 133 -4.19 22.75 7.13
CA ALA A 133 -4.88 24.03 7.08
C ALA A 133 -4.33 25.01 8.13
N ALA A 134 -4.08 24.55 9.36
CA ALA A 134 -3.48 25.36 10.42
C ALA A 134 -2.04 25.77 10.10
N ALA A 135 -1.23 24.83 9.59
CA ALA A 135 0.12 25.09 9.14
C ALA A 135 0.13 26.13 8.00
N ALA A 136 -0.71 25.96 6.98
CA ALA A 136 -0.85 26.92 5.89
C ALA A 136 -1.28 28.32 6.37
N ALA A 137 -2.21 28.39 7.33
CA ALA A 137 -2.64 29.66 7.91
C ALA A 137 -1.54 30.38 8.71
N SER A 138 -0.62 29.62 9.31
CA SER A 138 0.51 30.18 10.07
C SER A 138 1.60 30.80 9.19
N VAL A 139 1.64 30.47 7.90
CA VAL A 139 2.61 31.01 6.94
C VAL A 139 2.29 32.47 6.63
N LYS A 140 3.16 33.39 7.08
CA LYS A 140 3.04 34.82 6.81
C LYS A 140 3.79 35.18 5.52
N PHE A 141 3.05 35.49 4.45
CA PHE A 141 3.64 36.08 3.25
C PHE A 141 3.93 37.58 3.46
N ALA A 142 4.95 38.10 2.77
CA ALA A 142 5.24 39.54 2.78
C ALA A 142 3.99 40.34 2.34
N SER A 143 3.57 41.32 3.14
CA SER A 143 2.31 42.07 2.97
C SER A 143 2.16 42.78 1.61
N LYS A 144 3.25 42.98 0.88
CA LYS A 144 3.29 43.61 -0.45
C LYS A 144 3.26 42.61 -1.61
N PHE A 145 3.29 41.30 -1.34
CA PHE A 145 3.36 40.26 -2.37
C PHE A 145 2.16 40.32 -3.33
N GLU A 146 0.95 40.38 -2.80
CA GLU A 146 -0.28 40.44 -3.62
C GLU A 146 -0.38 41.72 -4.45
N LYS A 147 0.01 42.87 -3.88
CA LYS A 147 0.06 44.14 -4.62
C LYS A 147 1.08 44.07 -5.77
N SER A 148 2.30 43.64 -5.47
CA SER A 148 3.37 43.45 -6.47
C SER A 148 2.99 42.45 -7.57
N ARG A 149 2.29 41.37 -7.21
CA ARG A 149 1.79 40.37 -8.18
C ARG A 149 0.71 40.96 -9.11
N LYS A 150 -0.24 41.73 -8.57
CA LYS A 150 -1.27 42.42 -9.35
C LYS A 150 -0.65 43.44 -10.30
N ASP A 151 0.28 44.25 -9.80
CA ASP A 151 0.98 45.27 -10.59
C ASP A 151 1.77 44.64 -11.74
N LYS A 152 2.52 43.55 -11.48
CA LYS A 152 3.25 42.80 -12.52
C LYS A 152 2.31 42.19 -13.56
N ARG A 153 1.19 41.60 -13.15
CA ARG A 153 0.19 41.07 -14.10
C ARG A 153 -0.46 42.17 -14.93
N ALA A 154 -0.74 43.33 -14.35
CA ALA A 154 -1.26 44.48 -15.07
C ALA A 154 -0.22 45.00 -16.09
N ALA A 155 1.06 45.05 -15.72
CA ALA A 155 2.14 45.41 -16.64
C ALA A 155 2.27 44.43 -17.82
N ILE A 156 2.22 43.11 -17.57
CA ILE A 156 2.26 42.08 -18.63
C ILE A 156 1.04 42.16 -19.55
N LYS A 157 -0.15 42.43 -19.00
CA LYS A 157 -1.35 42.64 -19.82
C LYS A 157 -1.29 43.92 -20.66
N ALA A 158 -0.55 44.93 -20.18
CA ALA A 158 -0.37 46.20 -20.88
C ALA A 158 0.83 46.18 -21.84
N SER A 159 1.74 45.22 -21.73
CA SER A 159 2.84 45.05 -22.68
C SER A 159 2.36 44.48 -24.01
N SER A 160 2.95 44.95 -25.10
CA SER A 160 2.67 44.45 -26.46
C SER A 160 3.10 42.99 -26.60
N ILE A 161 2.30 42.20 -27.32
CA ILE A 161 2.57 40.77 -27.62
C ILE A 161 3.44 40.63 -28.88
N PHE A 162 3.65 41.71 -29.63
CA PHE A 162 4.50 41.72 -30.82
C PHE A 162 5.96 42.04 -30.46
N PRO A 163 6.95 41.41 -31.14
CA PRO A 163 8.35 41.69 -30.90
C PRO A 163 8.64 43.17 -31.22
N GLU A 164 9.09 43.92 -30.21
CA GLU A 164 9.50 45.31 -30.40
C GLU A 164 10.76 45.33 -31.29
N SER A 165 10.65 45.91 -32.49
CA SER A 165 11.80 46.21 -33.34
C SER A 165 12.75 47.18 -32.60
N PRO A 166 14.08 47.03 -32.72
CA PRO A 166 15.07 47.73 -31.88
C PRO A 166 15.22 49.24 -32.13
N SER A 167 14.25 49.88 -32.79
CA SER A 167 14.29 51.30 -33.16
C SER A 167 13.11 52.07 -32.57
N SER A 168 13.24 52.45 -31.30
CA SER A 168 12.65 53.64 -30.63
C SER A 168 12.22 53.34 -29.19
N ALA A 169 13.19 53.28 -28.26
CA ALA A 169 12.90 53.37 -26.84
C ALA A 169 12.61 54.85 -26.49
N SER A 170 11.37 55.29 -26.67
CA SER A 170 10.94 56.62 -26.24
C SER A 170 10.79 56.68 -24.72
N LYS A 171 11.32 57.75 -24.13
CA LYS A 171 11.40 58.04 -22.69
C LYS A 171 10.02 58.07 -22.00
N ASP A 172 8.93 58.10 -22.78
CA ASP A 172 7.55 58.17 -22.31
C ASP A 172 7.04 56.88 -21.64
N LYS A 173 7.59 55.71 -21.99
CA LYS A 173 7.18 54.43 -21.36
C LYS A 173 7.58 54.35 -19.87
N LEU A 174 8.71 54.93 -19.48
CA LEU A 174 9.17 54.96 -18.09
C LEU A 174 8.33 55.93 -17.26
N ASP A 175 7.92 57.04 -17.86
CA ASP A 175 7.18 58.11 -17.18
C ASP A 175 5.72 57.72 -16.90
N LEU A 176 5.09 56.96 -17.82
CA LEU A 176 3.74 56.41 -17.61
C LEU A 176 3.73 55.28 -16.56
N ALA A 177 4.80 54.49 -16.48
CA ALA A 177 4.97 53.45 -15.47
C ALA A 177 5.24 54.04 -14.07
N LEU A 178 5.95 55.16 -13.98
CA LEU A 178 6.18 55.92 -12.74
C LEU A 178 4.90 56.64 -12.27
N LYS A 179 4.14 57.27 -13.18
CA LYS A 179 2.84 57.93 -12.86
C LYS A 179 1.77 56.95 -12.36
N LYS A 180 1.82 55.68 -12.77
CA LYS A 180 0.92 54.62 -12.27
C LYS A 180 1.36 54.05 -10.91
N ARG A 181 2.61 54.28 -10.47
CA ARG A 181 3.11 53.94 -9.13
C ARG A 181 3.00 55.14 -8.20
N ASN A 182 1.79 55.68 -8.02
CA ASN A 182 1.52 56.64 -6.96
C ASN A 182 1.48 55.94 -5.58
N ILE A 183 2.65 55.52 -5.11
CA ILE A 183 2.90 55.21 -3.70
C ILE A 183 3.58 56.47 -3.14
N LYS A 184 2.92 57.16 -2.20
CA LYS A 184 3.50 58.30 -1.48
C LYS A 184 4.81 57.88 -0.81
N ALA A 185 5.94 58.14 -1.47
CA ALA A 185 7.29 57.88 -0.94
C ALA A 185 7.56 58.62 0.37
N GLY A 186 6.82 59.70 0.65
CA GLY A 186 6.91 60.47 1.90
C GLY A 186 6.54 59.69 3.16
N ALA A 187 5.59 58.75 3.10
CA ALA A 187 5.18 57.97 4.29
C ALA A 187 6.18 56.87 4.66
N ALA A 188 6.91 56.32 3.68
CA ALA A 188 7.93 55.29 3.92
C ALA A 188 9.22 55.89 4.54
N SER A 189 9.56 57.14 4.20
CA SER A 189 10.73 57.81 4.76
C SER A 189 10.54 58.22 6.23
N MET A 190 9.32 58.57 6.65
CA MET A 190 9.05 58.92 8.06
C MET A 190 9.06 57.71 9.00
N LEU A 191 8.75 56.50 8.50
CA LEU A 191 8.81 55.27 9.29
C LEU A 191 10.25 54.76 9.52
N MET A 192 11.22 55.23 8.72
CA MET A 192 12.64 54.88 8.88
C MET A 192 13.42 55.86 9.78
N ALA A 193 12.84 57.03 10.10
CA ALA A 193 13.45 58.06 10.94
C ALA A 193 12.95 58.06 12.40
N GLY A 194 12.13 57.07 12.79
CA GLY A 194 11.68 56.90 14.17
C GLY A 194 12.78 56.30 15.06
N ARG A 195 13.32 57.11 15.97
CA ARG A 195 14.24 56.72 17.06
C ARG A 195 13.83 55.38 17.71
N VAL A 196 14.61 54.32 17.49
CA VAL A 196 14.57 53.12 18.32
C VAL A 196 15.36 53.42 19.59
N LYS A 197 14.66 53.59 20.72
CA LYS A 197 15.27 53.49 22.06
C LYS A 197 15.68 52.03 22.27
N PRO A 198 16.92 51.71 22.67
CA PRO A 198 17.25 50.35 23.10
C PRO A 198 16.64 50.12 24.48
N SER A 199 15.59 49.30 24.57
CA SER A 199 15.10 48.83 25.87
C SER A 199 15.98 47.69 26.36
N SER A 200 16.45 47.88 27.60
CA SER A 200 17.31 47.05 28.43
C SER A 200 17.04 45.54 28.39
N LEU A 201 18.12 44.80 28.14
CA LEU A 201 18.35 43.46 28.69
C LEU A 201 18.29 43.52 30.22
N GLN A 202 17.34 42.81 30.83
CA GLN A 202 17.55 42.21 32.15
C GLN A 202 16.98 40.79 32.20
N SER A 203 17.81 39.95 32.81
CA SER A 203 17.68 38.54 33.15
C SER A 203 16.43 38.18 33.93
N VAL A 204 15.87 37.00 33.65
CA VAL A 204 15.36 36.09 34.68
C VAL A 204 15.45 34.63 34.20
N GLY A 205 16.29 33.87 34.89
CA GLY A 205 15.85 32.66 35.60
C GLY A 205 15.50 31.43 34.78
N SER A 206 16.50 30.55 34.65
CA SER A 206 16.39 29.11 34.42
C SER A 206 15.26 28.42 35.21
N ARG A 207 14.43 27.60 34.54
CA ARG A 207 13.96 26.31 35.08
C ARG A 207 13.75 25.31 33.93
N SER A 208 14.61 24.30 33.93
CA SER A 208 14.50 23.07 33.15
C SER A 208 13.36 22.20 33.67
N ALA A 209 12.53 21.69 32.76
CA ALA A 209 11.69 20.53 33.02
C ALA A 209 11.77 19.61 31.80
N SER A 210 12.60 18.58 31.93
CA SER A 210 12.65 17.43 31.01
C SER A 210 11.43 16.57 31.28
N THR A 211 10.60 16.33 30.27
CA THR A 211 9.64 15.22 30.28
C THR A 211 10.00 14.23 29.20
N HIS A 212 10.60 13.14 29.68
CA HIS A 212 10.86 11.91 28.97
C HIS A 212 9.59 11.35 28.31
N VAL A 213 9.70 11.00 27.04
CA VAL A 213 8.76 10.14 26.31
C VAL A 213 8.82 8.73 26.90
N ARG A 214 7.71 8.25 27.45
CA ARG A 214 7.58 6.85 27.91
C ARG A 214 7.03 6.01 26.76
N VAL A 215 7.91 5.30 26.08
CA VAL A 215 7.59 4.20 25.17
C VAL A 215 6.98 3.07 26.01
N LEU A 216 5.70 2.78 25.83
CA LEU A 216 5.11 1.55 26.35
C LEU A 216 5.27 0.45 25.31
N ALA A 217 6.19 -0.46 25.62
CA ALA A 217 6.41 -1.70 24.93
C ALA A 217 5.18 -2.61 25.07
N ARG A 218 4.79 -3.18 23.93
CA ARG A 218 4.01 -4.42 23.84
C ARG A 218 4.70 -5.53 24.62
N ARG A 219 3.92 -6.37 25.33
CA ARG A 219 4.25 -7.79 25.51
C ARG A 219 3.03 -8.59 25.99
N LYS A 220 2.84 -9.71 25.27
CA LYS A 220 2.12 -10.96 25.57
C LYS A 220 0.61 -10.87 25.76
#